data_AF-A0A7W8TAB6-F1
#
_entry.id   AF-A0A7W8TAB6-F1
#
_cell.length_a   1.000
_cell.length_b   1.000
_cell.length_c   1.000
_cell.angle_alpha   90.00
_cell.angle_beta   90.00
_cell.angle_gamma   90.00
#
_symmetry.space_group_name_H-M   'P 1'
#
loop_
_entity.id
_entity.type
_entity.pdbx_description
1 polymer ?
#
loop_
_entity_poly.entity_id
_entity_poly.type
_entity_poly.pdbx_seq_one_letter_code
_entity_poly.pdbx_strand_id
1 'polypeptide(L)' 'MFNALRWIVRAGAPWRLLPNDFPRWELVYQQTQCWIQAGCFEAIVNDLRSIIRIAQDRRDQPSAVIFDGRTR' A
#
# COMPACT_ATOMS: atom_id res chain seq x y z
N MET A 1 -4.82 8.41 10.32
CA MET A 1 -3.50 8.12 9.74
C MET A 1 -3.62 7.54 8.32
N PHE A 2 -4.09 6.31 8.14
CA PHE A 2 -4.19 5.69 6.81
C PHE A 2 -5.10 6.45 5.82
N ASN A 3 -6.22 7.00 6.29
CA ASN A 3 -7.09 7.84 5.45
C ASN A 3 -6.38 9.09 4.89
N ALA A 4 -5.45 9.69 5.65
CA ALA A 4 -4.66 10.83 5.18
C ALA A 4 -3.69 10.41 4.07
N LEU A 5 -2.99 9.27 4.25
CA LEU A 5 -2.15 8.68 3.20
C LEU A 5 -2.96 8.36 1.94
N ARG A 6 -4.14 7.75 2.09
CA ARG A 6 -5.04 7.45 0.97
C ARG A 6 -5.46 8.72 0.23
N TRP A 7 -5.74 9.80 0.95
CA TRP A 7 -6.06 11.09 0.35
C TRP A 7 -4.89 11.61 -0.48
N ILE A 8 -3.66 11.61 0.07
CA ILE A 8 -2.45 12.06 -0.63
C ILE A 8 -2.22 11.26 -1.92
N VAL A 9 -2.27 9.93 -1.84
CA VAL A 9 -2.07 9.04 -3.00
C VAL A 9 -3.14 9.28 -4.06
N ARG A 10 -4.40 9.45 -3.66
CA ARG A 10 -5.50 9.71 -4.59
C ARG A 10 -5.41 11.09 -5.24
N ALA A 11 -5.04 12.11 -4.47
CA ALA A 11 -4.96 13.48 -4.95
C ALA A 11 -3.69 13.76 -5.76
N GLY A 12 -2.63 12.95 -5.59
CA GLY A 12 -1.31 13.22 -6.17
C GLY A 12 -0.70 14.54 -5.66
N ALA A 13 -1.15 15.00 -4.48
CA ALA A 13 -0.82 16.32 -3.95
C ALA A 13 0.47 16.29 -3.10
N PRO A 14 1.21 17.39 -3.03
CA PRO A 14 2.29 17.55 -2.06
C PRO A 14 1.80 17.38 -0.62
N TRP A 15 2.64 16.79 0.25
CA TRP A 15 2.34 16.54 1.66
C TRP A 15 1.85 17.79 2.42
N ARG A 16 2.39 18.96 2.10
CA ARG A 16 2.03 20.24 2.74
C ARG A 16 0.61 20.72 2.40
N LEU A 17 -0.04 20.13 1.41
CA LEU A 17 -1.44 20.42 1.06
C LEU A 17 -2.43 19.47 1.74
N LEU A 18 -1.98 18.62 2.66
CA LEU A 18 -2.87 17.77 3.43
C LEU A 18 -3.90 18.64 4.19
N PRO A 19 -5.22 18.36 4.06
CA PRO A 19 -6.25 19.11 4.75
C PRO A 19 -6.08 19.09 6.28
N ASN A 20 -6.48 20.18 6.93
CA ASN A 20 -6.35 20.34 8.38
C ASN A 20 -7.25 19.39 9.19
N ASP A 21 -8.25 18.76 8.57
CA ASP A 21 -9.08 17.72 9.20
C ASP A 21 -8.31 16.40 9.43
N PHE A 22 -7.10 16.27 8.86
CA PHE A 22 -6.20 15.14 9.08
C PHE A 22 -5.10 15.48 10.11
N PRO A 23 -4.42 14.45 10.68
CA PRO A 23 -3.21 14.68 11.46
C PRO A 23 -2.16 15.47 10.66
N ARG A 24 -1.29 16.20 11.38
CA ARG A 24 -0.20 16.98 10.78
C ARG A 24 0.58 16.14 9.75
N TRP A 25 0.87 16.74 8.60
CA TRP A 25 1.45 16.01 7.47
C TRP A 25 2.79 15.35 7.82
N GLU A 26 3.57 15.92 8.75
CA GLU A 26 4.84 15.37 9.23
C GLU A 26 4.64 13.99 9.87
N LEU A 27 3.59 13.83 10.68
CA LEU A 27 3.27 12.56 11.34
C LEU A 27 2.79 11.51 10.34
N VAL A 28 1.98 11.94 9.37
CA VAL A 28 1.51 11.05 8.29
C VAL A 28 2.69 10.60 7.44
N TYR A 29 3.62 11.49 7.12
CA TYR A 29 4.83 11.17 6.38
C TYR A 29 5.71 10.18 7.14
N GLN A 30 6.06 10.47 8.40
CA GLN A 30 6.89 9.60 9.22
C GLN A 30 6.28 8.20 9.35
N GLN A 31 4.98 8.11 9.66
CA GLN A 31 4.31 6.82 9.75
C GLN A 31 4.30 6.07 8.43
N THR A 32 4.12 6.78 7.31
CA THR A 32 4.17 6.17 5.98
C THR A 32 5.57 5.59 5.71
N GLN A 33 6.63 6.31 6.07
CA GLN A 33 8.00 5.79 5.95
C GLN A 33 8.21 4.55 6.83
N CYS A 34 7.72 4.54 8.07
CA CYS A 34 7.80 3.35 8.92
C CYS A 34 7.08 2.14 8.32
N TRP A 35 5.90 2.33 7.71
CA TRP A 35 5.19 1.23 7.04
C TRP A 35 5.90 0.73 5.79
N ILE A 36 6.50 1.62 5.00
CA ILE A 36 7.30 1.24 3.82
C ILE A 36 8.53 0.44 4.28
N GLN A 37 9.24 0.91 5.29
CA GLN A 37 10.41 0.22 5.84
C GLN A 37 10.07 -1.15 6.44
N ALA A 38 8.88 -1.27 7.05
CA ALA A 38 8.39 -2.53 7.58
C ALA A 38 7.81 -3.48 6.52
N GLY A 39 7.75 -3.07 5.24
CA GLY A 39 7.18 -3.88 4.15
C GLY A 39 5.68 -4.16 4.33
N CYS A 40 4.96 -3.28 5.03
CA CYS A 40 3.55 -3.53 5.37
C CYS A 40 2.66 -3.67 4.14
N PHE A 41 2.93 -2.91 3.07
CA PHE A 41 2.12 -2.94 1.86
C PHE A 41 2.32 -4.24 1.08
N GLU A 42 3.56 -4.70 0.98
CA GLU A 42 3.94 -5.97 0.38
C GLU A 42 3.29 -7.13 1.14
N ALA A 43 3.35 -7.10 2.48
CA ALA A 43 2.69 -8.09 3.33
C ALA A 43 1.17 -8.14 3.08
N ILE A 44 0.49 -6.99 3.12
CA ILE A 44 -0.96 -6.91 2.87
C ILE A 44 -1.33 -7.45 1.48
N VAL A 45 -0.56 -7.10 0.44
CA VAL A 45 -0.81 -7.58 -0.92
C VAL A 45 -0.60 -9.09 -1.02
N ASN A 46 0.42 -9.63 -0.37
CA ASN A 46 0.69 -11.06 -0.34
C ASN A 46 -0.43 -11.82 0.40
N ASP A 47 -0.84 -11.34 1.57
CA ASP A 47 -1.94 -11.93 2.34
C ASP A 47 -3.26 -11.90 1.57
N LEU A 48 -3.55 -10.78 0.89
CA LEU A 48 -4.75 -10.69 0.07
C LEU A 48 -4.72 -11.67 -1.11
N ARG A 49 -3.58 -11.81 -1.78
CA ARG A 49 -3.40 -12.79 -2.86
C ARG A 49 -3.60 -14.21 -2.36
N SER A 50 -3.08 -14.53 -1.18
CA SER A 50 -3.27 -15.81 -0.49
C SER A 50 -4.76 -16.12 -0.28
N ILE A 51 -5.47 -15.19 0.36
CA ILE A 51 -6.89 -15.34 0.71
C ILE A 51 -7.75 -15.54 -0.55
N ILE A 52 -7.53 -14.74 -1.60
CA ILE A 52 -8.27 -14.86 -2.86
C ILE A 52 -8.04 -16.22 -3.51
N ARG A 53 -6.82 -16.77 -3.44
CA ARG A 53 -6.51 -18.08 -4.02
C ARG A 53 -7.15 -19.22 -3.25
N ILE A 54 -7.11 -19.17 -1.93
CA ILE A 54 -7.79 -20.16 -1.07
C ILE A 54 -9.30 -20.12 -1.33
N ALA A 55 -9.89 -18.92 -1.45
CA ALA A 55 -11.31 -18.77 -1.77
C ALA A 55 -11.69 -19.33 -3.17
N GLN A 56 -10.71 -19.47 -4.07
CA GLN A 56 -10.87 -20.09 -5.39
C GLN A 56 -10.54 -21.60 -5.40
N ASP A 57 -10.38 -22.22 -4.23
CA ASP A 57 -9.97 -23.62 -4.06
C ASP A 57 -8.62 -23.94 -4.73
N ARG A 58 -7.70 -22.95 -4.70
CA ARG A 58 -6.34 -23.07 -5.22
C ARG A 58 -5.34 -23.06 -4.07
N ARG A 59 -4.16 -23.64 -4.30
CA ARG A 59 -3.03 -23.52 -3.35
C ARG A 59 -2.69 -22.05 -3.11
N ASP A 60 -2.43 -21.75 -1.85
CA ASP A 60 -2.07 -20.42 -1.34
C ASP A 60 -0.98 -19.74 -2.19
N GLN A 61 0.17 -20.39 -2.34
CA GLN A 61 1.23 -19.87 -3.19
C GLN A 61 1.02 -20.24 -4.67
N PRO A 62 1.21 -19.29 -5.61
CA PRO A 62 1.13 -19.57 -7.04
C PRO A 62 2.33 -20.42 -7.52
N SER A 63 2.10 -21.28 -8.52
CA SER A 63 3.17 -22.05 -9.17
C SER A 63 3.94 -21.25 -10.23
N ALA A 64 3.39 -20.12 -10.69
CA ALA A 64 4.02 -19.23 -11.66
C ALA A 64 3.58 -17.78 -11.40
N VAL A 65 4.50 -16.83 -11.61
CA VAL A 65 4.27 -15.38 -11.45
C VAL A 65 4.68 -14.68 -12.75
N ILE A 66 3.82 -13.82 -13.29
CA ILE A 66 4.13 -12.97 -14.45
C ILE A 66 4.62 -11.62 -13.92
N PHE A 67 5.85 -11.23 -14.28
CA PHE A 67 6.41 -9.92 -13.96
C PHE A 67 6.43 -9.07 -15.23
N ASP A 68 5.55 -8.07 -15.33
CA ASP A 68 5.53 -7.12 -16.44
C ASP A 68 6.31 -5.86 -16.04
N GLY A 69 7.48 -5.67 -16.65
CA GLY A 69 8.31 -4.49 -16.46
C GLY A 69 8.34 -3.68 -17.75
N ARG A 70 7.69 -2.52 -17.77
CA ARG A 70 7.81 -1.59 -18.90
C ARG A 70 9.05 -0.72 -18.70
N THR A 71 10.14 -1.07 -19.38
CA THR A 71 11.31 -0.19 -19.52
C THR A 71 10.94 0.97 -20.46
N ARG A 72 11.24 2.19 -20.04
CA ARG A 72 11.09 3.40 -20.85
C ARG A 72 12.41 3.77 -21.49
#